data_AF-A0A2N2E7T2-F1
#
_entry.id   AF-A0A2N2E7T2-F1
#
_cell.length_a   1.000
_cell.length_b   1.000
_cell.length_c   1.000
_cell.angle_alpha   90.00
_cell.angle_beta   90.00
_cell.angle_gamma   90.00
#
_symmetry.space_group_name_H-M   'P 1'
#
loop_
_entity.id
_entity.type
_entity.pdbx_description
1 polymer ?
#
loop_
_entity_poly.entity_id
_entity_poly.type
_entity_poly.pdbx_seq_one_letter_code
_entity_poly.pdbx_strand_id
1 'polypeptide(L)'
;MNPVEAARSNLILFVVFLIPVVWAALLIAPSLSGGLPQILVNLTAAMNHPFDIQWVENTPKCILIFVAAYGMGIGIYLSTKLNYRRREEHGSARWGIATAVNKKYRDKDLQKNKILTQNVRIGLDGRRHKRNLNVLVVGGSGSGKTRFYAKPNVMQANTSFVVLDPKGEILRDTGNLLKGKGYEIKVLDLINMHLSHCYNPFAYLKDDKDVKWLPFQRGQDPSGVYQQTAADAATTFQLRLNRWE
;
A
#
# COMPACT_ATOMS: atom_id res chain seq x y z
N MET A 1 11.91 -3.85 20.59
CA MET A 1 11.75 -2.57 21.29
C MET A 1 10.54 -1.87 20.69
N ASN A 2 9.55 -1.49 21.50
CA ASN A 2 8.35 -0.86 20.96
C ASN A 2 8.71 0.51 20.33
N PRO A 3 8.11 0.90 19.19
CA PRO A 3 8.43 2.17 18.54
C PRO A 3 8.18 3.38 19.46
N VAL A 4 7.23 3.25 20.40
CA VAL A 4 6.92 4.26 21.42
C VAL A 4 8.03 4.38 22.48
N GLU A 5 8.60 3.26 22.92
CA GLU A 5 9.72 3.24 23.88
C GLU A 5 10.99 3.83 23.27
N ALA A 6 11.27 3.48 22.01
CA ALA A 6 12.42 4.03 21.29
C ALA A 6 12.30 5.55 21.09
N ALA A 7 11.09 6.07 20.81
CA ALA A 7 10.84 7.50 20.69
C ALA A 7 11.07 8.24 22.03
N ARG A 8 10.58 7.67 23.14
CA ARG A 8 10.80 8.23 24.48
C ARG A 8 12.27 8.24 24.87
N SER A 9 13.00 7.16 24.60
CA SER A 9 14.44 7.07 24.90
C SER A 9 15.26 8.10 24.12
N ASN A 10 14.95 8.33 22.84
CA ASN A 10 15.65 9.34 22.04
C ASN A 10 15.36 10.76 22.54
N LEU A 11 14.13 11.04 22.95
CA LEU A 11 13.75 12.35 23.48
C LEU A 11 14.47 12.66 24.80
N ILE A 12 14.56 11.68 25.71
CA ILE A 12 15.31 11.83 26.96
C ILE A 12 16.79 12.12 26.64
N LEU A 13 17.37 11.39 25.69
CA LEU A 13 18.76 11.60 25.29
C LEU A 13 19.00 13.02 24.73
N PHE A 14 18.12 13.53 23.87
CA PHE A 14 18.25 14.89 23.33
C PHE A 14 18.14 15.98 24.41
N VAL A 15 17.27 15.79 25.41
CA VAL A 15 17.13 16.74 26.53
C VAL A 15 18.37 16.72 27.42
N VAL A 16 18.91 15.53 27.72
CA VAL A 16 20.12 15.40 28.54
C VAL A 16 21.34 16.02 27.85
N PHE A 17 21.49 15.84 26.54
CA PHE A 17 22.58 16.43 25.77
C PHE A 17 22.47 17.94 25.58
N LEU A 18 21.31 18.56 25.85
CA LEU A 18 21.18 20.02 25.84
C LEU A 18 21.99 20.68 26.98
N ILE A 19 22.11 20.01 28.12
CA ILE A 19 22.83 20.50 29.31
C ILE A 19 24.32 20.81 29.00
N PRO A 20 25.12 19.85 28.47
CA PRO A 20 26.51 20.12 28.12
C PRO A 20 26.65 21.12 26.96
N VAL A 21 25.67 21.22 26.05
CA VAL A 21 25.69 22.20 24.94
C VAL A 21 25.56 23.62 25.48
N VAL A 22 24.62 23.86 26.40
CA VAL A 22 24.46 25.17 27.05
C VAL A 22 25.66 25.50 27.92
N TRP A 23 26.20 24.52 28.65
CA TRP A 23 27.41 24.71 29.45
C TRP A 23 28.63 25.08 28.59
N ALA A 24 28.84 24.41 27.46
CA ALA A 24 29.90 24.76 26.51
C ALA A 24 29.73 26.17 25.93
N ALA A 25 28.49 26.58 25.65
CA ALA A 25 28.20 27.93 25.18
C ALA A 25 28.53 28.99 26.24
N LEU A 26 28.32 28.71 27.52
CA LEU A 26 28.67 29.59 28.65
C LEU A 26 30.19 29.75 28.81
N LEU A 27 30.97 28.69 28.64
CA LEU A 27 32.44 28.75 28.72
C LEU A 27 33.08 29.50 27.54
N ILE A 28 32.47 29.42 26.36
CA ILE A 28 32.99 30.05 25.13
C ILE A 28 32.56 31.53 25.02
N ALA A 29 31.46 31.92 25.68
CA ALA A 29 30.88 33.26 25.61
C ALA A 29 31.87 34.42 25.86
N PRO A 30 32.79 34.37 26.84
CA PRO A 30 33.75 35.45 27.09
C PRO A 30 34.78 35.61 25.96
N SER A 31 35.04 34.56 25.19
CA SER A 31 36.03 34.56 24.11
C SER A 31 35.44 34.91 22.73
N LEU A 32 34.12 35.14 22.65
CA LEU A 32 33.43 35.41 21.39
C LEU A 32 33.81 36.78 20.77
N SER A 33 34.18 37.77 21.60
CA SER A 33 34.57 39.11 21.14
C SER A 33 35.88 39.13 20.35
N GLY A 34 36.76 38.16 20.56
CA GLY A 34 38.08 38.06 19.93
C GLY A 34 38.14 37.22 18.64
N GLY A 35 37.02 36.65 18.21
CA GLY A 35 36.96 35.75 17.06
C GLY A 35 37.57 34.36 17.29
N LEU A 36 37.65 33.56 16.23
CA LEU A 36 38.09 32.14 16.27
C LEU A 36 39.48 31.90 16.89
N PRO A 37 40.52 32.72 16.64
CA PRO A 37 41.85 32.49 17.23
C PRO A 37 41.84 32.62 18.76
N GLN A 38 41.08 33.57 19.29
CA GLN A 38 40.99 33.81 20.73
C GLN A 38 40.15 32.74 21.43
N ILE A 39 39.12 32.23 20.77
CA ILE A 39 38.38 31.05 21.23
C ILE A 39 39.33 29.85 21.36
N LEU A 40 40.19 29.60 20.37
CA LEU A 40 41.08 28.43 20.38
C LEU A 40 42.13 28.49 21.50
N VAL A 41 42.69 29.68 21.77
CA VAL A 41 43.68 29.89 22.83
C VAL A 41 43.03 29.81 24.22
N ASN A 42 41.85 30.42 24.38
CA ASN A 42 41.16 30.50 25.67
C ASN A 42 40.35 29.25 26.01
N LEU A 43 40.05 28.37 25.03
CA LEU A 43 39.32 27.13 25.26
C LEU A 43 40.06 26.23 26.26
N THR A 44 41.38 26.11 26.13
CA THR A 44 42.20 25.29 27.03
C THR A 44 42.18 25.82 28.46
N ALA A 45 42.21 27.15 28.63
CA ALA A 45 42.11 27.79 29.94
C ALA A 45 40.70 27.63 30.54
N ALA A 46 39.65 27.79 29.73
CA ALA A 46 38.27 27.61 30.15
C ALA A 46 37.94 26.15 30.54
N MET A 47 38.58 25.16 29.89
CA MET A 47 38.43 23.75 30.25
C MET A 47 39.09 23.39 31.59
N ASN A 48 40.19 24.07 31.96
CA ASN A 48 40.87 23.86 33.24
C ASN A 48 40.12 24.48 34.43
N HIS A 49 39.22 25.45 34.16
CA HIS A 49 38.35 26.08 35.17
C HIS A 49 36.86 25.98 34.76
N PRO A 50 36.27 24.77 34.83
CA PRO A 50 34.95 24.47 34.25
C PRO A 50 33.75 25.17 34.92
N PHE A 51 33.96 25.81 36.08
CA PHE A 51 32.91 26.48 36.86
C PHE A 51 33.07 28.00 36.94
N ASP A 52 34.10 28.57 36.30
CA ASP A 52 34.30 30.02 36.27
C ASP A 52 33.49 30.65 35.11
N ILE A 53 32.19 30.83 35.36
CA ILE A 53 31.24 31.33 34.36
C ILE A 53 31.12 32.85 34.47
N GLN A 54 31.73 33.55 33.51
CA GLN A 54 31.63 35.00 33.42
C GLN A 54 30.47 35.41 32.50
N TRP A 55 29.55 36.19 33.04
CA TRP A 55 28.44 36.75 32.28
C TRP A 55 28.91 37.97 31.49
N VAL A 56 28.79 37.89 30.17
CA VAL A 56 29.19 38.94 29.22
C VAL A 56 27.98 39.27 28.33
N GLU A 57 27.95 40.46 27.75
CA GLU A 57 26.87 40.91 26.86
C GLU A 57 26.62 39.95 25.67
N ASN A 58 27.64 39.22 25.23
CA ASN A 58 27.57 38.25 24.13
C ASN A 58 27.09 36.85 24.55
N THR A 59 26.96 36.56 25.85
CA THR A 59 26.49 35.27 26.38
C THR A 59 25.15 34.80 25.79
N PRO A 60 24.07 35.62 25.74
CA PRO A 60 22.80 35.20 25.16
C PRO A 60 22.89 34.87 23.66
N LYS A 61 23.72 35.59 22.89
CA LYS A 61 23.96 35.31 21.47
C LYS A 61 24.67 33.97 21.29
N CYS A 62 25.66 33.68 22.14
CA CYS A 62 26.41 32.43 22.13
C CYS A 62 25.51 31.22 22.41
N ILE A 63 24.67 31.29 23.45
CA ILE A 63 23.71 30.22 23.79
C ILE A 63 22.75 29.96 22.62
N LEU A 64 22.22 31.02 21.99
CA LEU A 64 21.29 30.89 20.88
C LEU A 64 21.93 30.20 19.66
N ILE A 65 23.16 30.55 19.32
CA ILE A 65 23.90 29.93 18.19
C ILE A 65 24.14 28.43 18.47
N PHE A 66 24.60 28.07 19.67
CA PHE A 66 24.88 26.67 20.01
C PHE A 66 23.60 25.82 20.07
N VAL A 67 22.52 26.34 20.64
CA VAL A 67 21.22 25.65 20.68
C VAL A 67 20.64 25.50 19.27
N ALA A 68 20.76 26.52 18.41
CA ALA A 68 20.32 26.45 17.02
C ALA A 68 21.12 25.41 16.21
N ALA A 69 22.45 25.40 16.36
CA ALA A 69 23.32 24.41 15.72
C ALA A 69 23.00 22.98 16.20
N TYR A 70 22.75 22.80 17.50
CA TYR A 70 22.36 21.51 18.07
C TYR A 70 21.00 21.03 17.55
N GLY A 71 19.99 21.92 17.52
CA GLY A 71 18.68 21.64 16.95
C GLY A 71 18.74 21.28 15.47
N MET A 72 19.56 21.99 14.69
CA MET A 72 19.81 21.67 13.29
C MET A 72 20.47 20.29 13.13
N GLY A 73 21.46 19.95 13.95
CA GLY A 73 22.11 18.64 13.97
C GLY A 73 21.14 17.50 14.28
N ILE A 74 20.25 17.68 15.25
CA ILE A 74 19.16 16.72 15.53
C ILE A 74 18.22 16.60 14.33
N GLY A 75 17.84 17.71 13.71
CA GLY A 75 16.96 17.72 12.54
C GLY A 75 17.54 16.92 11.38
N ILE A 76 18.83 17.11 11.09
CA ILE A 76 19.56 16.32 10.08
C ILE A 76 19.59 14.84 10.49
N TYR A 77 19.98 14.52 11.72
CA TYR A 77 20.06 13.14 12.21
C TYR A 77 18.72 12.39 12.10
N LEU A 78 17.61 13.03 12.48
CA LEU A 78 16.28 12.44 12.38
C LEU A 78 15.82 12.31 10.93
N SER A 79 16.17 13.26 10.06
CA SER A 79 15.87 13.20 8.63
C SER A 79 16.65 12.10 7.89
N THR A 80 17.90 11.86 8.27
CA THR A 80 18.76 10.80 7.69
C THR A 80 18.40 9.39 8.20
N LYS A 81 17.53 9.28 9.21
CA LYS A 81 17.12 7.98 9.77
C LYS A 81 16.17 7.25 8.83
N LEU A 82 16.74 6.67 7.78
CA LEU A 82 16.02 5.83 6.84
C LEU A 82 15.68 4.48 7.49
N ASN A 83 14.52 3.93 7.13
CA ASN A 83 14.11 2.60 7.54
C ASN A 83 14.86 1.52 6.74
N TYR A 84 16.16 1.36 7.02
CA TYR A 84 16.97 0.31 6.44
C TYR A 84 16.58 -1.06 7.02
N ARG A 85 16.26 -2.01 6.15
CA ARG A 85 16.08 -3.42 6.51
C ARG A 85 17.36 -4.16 6.16
N ARG A 86 18.33 -4.12 7.06
CA ARG A 86 19.62 -4.79 6.85
C ARG A 86 19.40 -6.30 6.91
N ARG A 87 19.89 -7.03 5.89
CA ARG A 87 19.77 -8.49 5.73
C ARG A 87 18.35 -9.03 5.43
N GLU A 88 17.41 -8.17 5.06
CA GLU A 88 16.13 -8.62 4.48
C GLU A 88 16.17 -8.40 2.97
N GLU A 89 15.77 -9.41 2.22
CA GLU A 89 15.65 -9.31 0.77
C GLU A 89 14.46 -8.44 0.37
N HIS A 90 14.56 -7.81 -0.79
CA HIS A 90 13.46 -7.04 -1.32
C HIS A 90 12.27 -7.97 -1.59
N GLY A 91 11.18 -7.77 -0.85
CA GLY A 91 9.99 -8.62 -0.94
C GLY A 91 9.80 -9.60 0.23
N SER A 92 10.68 -9.58 1.25
CA SER A 92 10.45 -10.37 2.46
C SER A 92 9.07 -10.10 3.08
N ALA A 93 8.35 -11.17 3.41
CA ALA A 93 7.02 -11.13 4.00
C ALA A 93 7.10 -11.17 5.53
N ARG A 94 6.11 -10.58 6.19
CA ARG A 94 5.90 -10.70 7.64
C ARG A 94 4.45 -11.06 7.91
N TRP A 95 4.23 -11.86 8.94
CA TRP A 95 2.88 -12.09 9.44
C TRP A 95 2.32 -10.78 10.00
N GLY A 96 1.14 -10.39 9.48
CA GLY A 96 0.45 -9.17 9.89
C GLY A 96 -0.75 -9.49 10.76
N ILE A 97 -1.06 -8.60 11.71
CA ILE A 97 -2.30 -8.67 12.47
C ILE A 97 -3.45 -8.28 11.55
N ALA A 98 -4.47 -9.14 11.44
CA ALA A 98 -5.60 -8.95 10.53
C ALA A 98 -6.29 -7.58 10.70
N THR A 99 -6.45 -7.10 11.94
CA THR A 99 -7.06 -5.80 12.24
C THR A 99 -6.23 -4.63 11.70
N ALA A 100 -4.91 -4.69 11.83
CA ALA A 100 -4.00 -3.67 11.31
C ALA A 100 -3.99 -3.64 9.78
N VAL A 101 -3.96 -4.82 9.15
CA VAL A 101 -4.04 -4.97 7.69
C VAL A 101 -5.38 -4.43 7.17
N ASN A 102 -6.49 -4.82 7.80
CA ASN A 102 -7.82 -4.36 7.42
C ASN A 102 -7.96 -2.85 7.57
N LYS A 103 -7.50 -2.26 8.69
CA LYS A 103 -7.56 -0.80 8.91
C LYS A 103 -6.76 -0.03 7.85
N LYS A 104 -5.67 -0.60 7.36
CA LYS A 104 -4.81 0.02 6.34
C LYS A 104 -5.43 -0.01 4.94
N TYR A 105 -6.08 -1.12 4.57
CA TYR A 105 -6.50 -1.38 3.20
C TYR A 105 -8.01 -1.28 2.95
N ARG A 106 -8.85 -1.29 3.98
CA ARG A 106 -10.29 -1.13 3.81
C ARG A 106 -10.65 0.30 3.41
N ASP A 107 -11.62 0.43 2.53
CA ASP A 107 -12.36 1.67 2.37
C ASP A 107 -13.33 1.86 3.54
N LYS A 108 -13.70 3.12 3.83
CA LYS A 108 -14.72 3.45 4.82
C LYS A 108 -16.10 3.00 4.37
N ASP A 109 -16.36 3.10 3.06
CA ASP A 109 -17.61 2.64 2.45
C ASP A 109 -17.55 1.12 2.22
N LEU A 110 -18.49 0.39 2.83
CA LEU A 110 -18.58 -1.06 2.71
C LEU A 110 -18.83 -1.53 1.28
N GLN A 111 -19.51 -0.73 0.46
CA GLN A 111 -19.77 -1.08 -0.94
C GLN A 111 -18.52 -0.95 -1.80
N LYS A 112 -17.56 -0.09 -1.44
CA LYS A 112 -16.30 0.12 -2.17
C LYS A 112 -15.19 -0.84 -1.77
N ASN A 113 -15.54 -1.99 -1.21
CA ASN A 113 -14.59 -2.98 -0.72
C ASN A 113 -14.79 -4.33 -1.42
N LYS A 114 -13.69 -5.02 -1.69
CA LYS A 114 -13.64 -6.45 -2.03
C LYS A 114 -13.36 -7.28 -0.78
N ILE A 115 -14.13 -8.33 -0.57
CA ILE A 115 -13.99 -9.21 0.60
C ILE A 115 -12.90 -10.23 0.32
N LEU A 116 -11.89 -10.30 1.20
CA LEU A 116 -10.81 -11.30 1.12
C LEU A 116 -11.02 -12.41 2.17
N THR A 117 -11.28 -12.03 3.41
CA THR A 117 -11.56 -12.95 4.53
C THR A 117 -12.65 -12.36 5.43
N GLN A 118 -13.04 -13.09 6.49
CA GLN A 118 -13.97 -12.56 7.51
C GLN A 118 -13.49 -11.24 8.13
N ASN A 119 -12.17 -11.07 8.28
CA ASN A 119 -11.56 -9.95 9.01
C ASN A 119 -10.85 -8.93 8.11
N VAL A 120 -10.62 -9.25 6.83
CA VAL A 120 -9.83 -8.41 5.92
C VAL A 120 -10.58 -8.13 4.62
N ARG A 121 -10.60 -6.85 4.26
CA ARG A 121 -11.15 -6.34 3.01
C ARG A 121 -10.16 -5.37 2.36
N ILE A 122 -10.27 -5.19 1.05
CA ILE A 122 -9.46 -4.25 0.30
C ILE A 122 -10.36 -3.29 -0.48
N GLY A 123 -10.07 -1.99 -0.40
CA GLY A 123 -10.78 -0.96 -1.15
C GLY A 123 -10.60 -1.16 -2.66
N LEU A 124 -11.63 -0.82 -3.45
CA LEU A 124 -11.60 -0.92 -4.91
C LEU A 124 -10.74 0.15 -5.59
N ASP A 125 -10.28 1.17 -4.85
CA ASP A 125 -9.32 2.15 -5.34
C ASP A 125 -7.87 1.65 -5.14
N GLY A 126 -7.34 1.00 -6.18
CA GLY A 126 -5.96 0.50 -6.19
C GLY A 126 -4.90 1.62 -6.14
N ARG A 127 -5.22 2.85 -6.58
CA ARG A 127 -4.28 3.98 -6.57
C ARG A 127 -4.03 4.46 -5.15
N ARG A 128 -5.11 4.58 -4.36
CA ARG A 128 -5.03 4.94 -2.94
C ARG A 128 -4.14 4.00 -2.14
N HIS A 129 -4.25 2.69 -2.39
CA HIS A 129 -3.49 1.69 -1.65
C HIS A 129 -2.14 1.32 -2.29
N LYS A 130 -1.85 1.81 -3.51
CA LYS A 130 -0.69 1.44 -4.33
C LYS A 130 -0.54 -0.08 -4.45
N ARG A 131 -1.65 -0.79 -4.65
CA ARG A 131 -1.72 -2.26 -4.75
C ARG A 131 -2.63 -2.69 -5.88
N ASN A 132 -2.27 -3.82 -6.49
CA ASN A 132 -3.14 -4.51 -7.42
C ASN A 132 -4.28 -5.19 -6.65
N LEU A 133 -5.46 -5.23 -7.27
CA LEU A 133 -6.68 -5.83 -6.75
C LEU A 133 -6.92 -7.25 -7.29
N ASN A 134 -6.03 -7.75 -8.15
CA ASN A 134 -6.04 -9.13 -8.59
C ASN A 134 -5.79 -10.06 -7.39
N VAL A 135 -6.62 -11.09 -7.27
CA VAL A 135 -6.56 -12.06 -6.16
C VAL A 135 -6.48 -13.46 -6.75
N LEU A 136 -5.46 -14.20 -6.35
CA LEU A 136 -5.33 -15.63 -6.62
C LEU A 136 -5.82 -16.39 -5.38
N VAL A 137 -6.83 -17.23 -5.55
CA VAL A 137 -7.36 -18.11 -4.50
C VAL A 137 -6.96 -19.54 -4.80
N VAL A 138 -6.05 -20.09 -3.99
CA VAL A 138 -5.58 -21.47 -4.10
C VAL A 138 -6.21 -22.32 -3.02
N GLY A 139 -6.69 -23.51 -3.39
CA GLY A 139 -7.24 -24.48 -2.45
C GLY A 139 -7.63 -25.77 -3.17
N GLY A 140 -7.61 -26.90 -2.45
CA GLY A 140 -7.98 -28.21 -3.00
C GLY A 140 -9.43 -28.28 -3.51
N SER A 141 -9.81 -29.40 -4.15
CA SER A 141 -11.22 -29.67 -4.45
C SER A 141 -12.03 -29.72 -3.15
N GLY A 142 -13.27 -29.23 -3.16
CA GLY A 142 -14.13 -29.19 -1.97
C GLY A 142 -13.78 -28.13 -0.90
N SER A 143 -12.66 -27.40 -1.03
CA SER A 143 -12.25 -26.33 -0.08
C SER A 143 -13.21 -25.13 0.02
N GLY A 144 -14.25 -25.08 -0.81
CA GLY A 144 -15.28 -24.04 -0.74
C GLY A 144 -14.89 -22.70 -1.37
N LYS A 145 -13.90 -22.64 -2.27
CA LYS A 145 -13.49 -21.41 -3.00
C LYS A 145 -14.69 -20.62 -3.55
N THR A 146 -15.62 -21.31 -4.22
CA THR A 146 -16.84 -20.71 -4.77
C THR A 146 -17.76 -20.19 -3.67
N ARG A 147 -17.96 -20.95 -2.59
CA ARG A 147 -18.89 -20.63 -1.50
C ARG A 147 -18.38 -19.49 -0.61
N PHE A 148 -17.10 -19.51 -0.26
CA PHE A 148 -16.53 -18.60 0.73
C PHE A 148 -15.92 -17.33 0.12
N TYR A 149 -15.48 -17.38 -1.13
CA TYR A 149 -14.87 -16.22 -1.79
C TYR A 149 -15.72 -15.68 -2.94
N ALA A 150 -16.06 -16.50 -3.94
CA ALA A 150 -16.73 -16.01 -5.15
C ALA A 150 -18.15 -15.49 -4.87
N LYS A 151 -19.02 -16.31 -4.26
CA LYS A 151 -20.42 -15.94 -3.99
C LYS A 151 -20.55 -14.68 -3.12
N PRO A 152 -19.84 -14.52 -1.98
CA PRO A 152 -19.92 -13.29 -1.19
C PRO A 152 -19.54 -12.04 -1.97
N ASN A 153 -18.49 -12.09 -2.80
CA ASN A 153 -18.08 -10.94 -3.62
C ASN A 153 -19.11 -10.61 -4.72
N VAL A 154 -19.72 -11.62 -5.34
CA VAL A 154 -20.82 -11.40 -6.31
C VAL A 154 -22.05 -10.80 -5.64
N MET A 155 -22.40 -11.29 -4.44
CA MET A 155 -23.57 -10.82 -3.69
C MET A 155 -23.44 -9.35 -3.21
N GLN A 156 -22.21 -8.84 -3.06
CA GLN A 156 -22.00 -7.41 -2.79
C GLN A 156 -22.65 -6.55 -3.88
N ALA A 157 -22.56 -6.97 -5.14
CA ALA A 157 -23.19 -6.30 -6.27
C ALA A 157 -22.81 -4.81 -6.34
N ASN A 158 -21.51 -4.55 -6.22
CA ASN A 158 -20.90 -3.23 -6.18
C ASN A 158 -20.17 -2.84 -7.48
N THR A 159 -19.88 -3.81 -8.36
CA THR A 159 -19.21 -3.60 -9.64
C THR A 159 -19.87 -4.42 -10.75
N SER A 160 -19.52 -4.15 -12.01
CA SER A 160 -19.83 -5.08 -13.11
C SER A 160 -19.02 -6.36 -12.96
N PHE A 161 -19.58 -7.50 -13.36
CA PHE A 161 -18.90 -8.79 -13.28
C PHE A 161 -18.87 -9.50 -14.62
N VAL A 162 -17.79 -10.23 -14.87
CA VAL A 162 -17.70 -11.29 -15.87
C VAL A 162 -17.27 -12.53 -15.12
N VAL A 163 -18.11 -13.56 -15.12
CA VAL A 163 -17.89 -14.77 -14.32
C VAL A 163 -17.85 -15.97 -15.24
N LEU A 164 -16.75 -16.74 -15.14
CA LEU A 164 -16.65 -18.07 -15.73
C LEU A 164 -17.23 -19.07 -14.74
N ASP A 165 -18.39 -19.62 -15.05
CA ASP A 165 -19.14 -20.51 -14.17
C ASP A 165 -19.44 -21.84 -14.88
N PRO A 166 -18.47 -22.76 -14.96
CA PRO A 166 -18.64 -24.02 -15.69
C PRO A 166 -19.76 -24.90 -15.12
N LYS A 167 -20.14 -24.72 -13.85
CA LYS A 167 -21.20 -25.49 -13.19
C LYS A 167 -22.53 -24.73 -13.07
N GLY A 168 -22.57 -23.46 -13.44
CA GLY A 168 -23.75 -22.59 -13.28
C GLY A 168 -24.17 -22.33 -11.82
N GLU A 169 -23.34 -22.67 -10.83
CA GLU A 169 -23.69 -22.58 -9.41
C GLU A 169 -23.74 -21.13 -8.90
N ILE A 170 -22.93 -20.24 -9.48
CA ILE A 170 -22.90 -18.83 -9.07
C ILE A 170 -24.13 -18.13 -9.59
N LEU A 171 -24.45 -18.30 -10.89
CA LEU A 171 -25.65 -17.68 -11.46
C LEU A 171 -26.91 -18.21 -10.77
N ARG A 172 -27.04 -19.53 -10.59
CA ARG A 172 -28.22 -20.13 -9.98
C ARG A 172 -28.51 -19.57 -8.58
N ASP A 173 -27.46 -19.38 -7.78
CA ASP A 173 -27.60 -18.96 -6.39
C ASP A 173 -27.72 -17.43 -6.23
N THR A 174 -27.13 -16.65 -7.14
CA THR A 174 -27.04 -15.17 -6.98
C THR A 174 -27.79 -14.37 -8.04
N GLY A 175 -28.28 -15.00 -9.12
CA GLY A 175 -28.91 -14.33 -10.25
C GLY A 175 -30.14 -13.51 -9.88
N ASN A 176 -31.02 -14.05 -9.04
CA ASN A 176 -32.22 -13.32 -8.59
C ASN A 176 -31.86 -12.10 -7.72
N LEU A 177 -30.83 -12.21 -6.87
CA LEU A 177 -30.33 -11.09 -6.08
C LEU A 177 -29.80 -9.97 -6.98
N LEU A 178 -29.05 -10.33 -8.02
CA LEU A 178 -28.48 -9.36 -8.96
C LEU A 178 -29.57 -8.68 -9.80
N LYS A 179 -30.56 -9.44 -10.30
CA LYS A 179 -31.75 -8.87 -10.96
C LYS A 179 -32.48 -7.89 -10.05
N GLY A 180 -32.70 -8.26 -8.78
CA GLY A 180 -33.33 -7.39 -7.79
C GLY A 180 -32.54 -6.10 -7.50
N LYS A 181 -31.22 -6.12 -7.69
CA LYS A 181 -30.35 -4.94 -7.61
C LYS A 181 -30.21 -4.17 -8.94
N GLY A 182 -30.98 -4.52 -9.97
CA GLY A 182 -31.02 -3.81 -11.24
C GLY A 182 -29.91 -4.18 -12.23
N TYR A 183 -29.28 -5.35 -12.07
CA TYR A 183 -28.30 -5.83 -13.05
C TYR A 183 -28.96 -6.41 -14.29
N GLU A 184 -28.41 -6.08 -15.45
CA GLU A 184 -28.66 -6.81 -16.69
C GLU A 184 -27.77 -8.05 -16.72
N ILE A 185 -28.39 -9.23 -16.78
CA ILE A 185 -27.69 -10.52 -16.77
C ILE A 185 -27.68 -11.10 -18.18
N LYS A 186 -26.49 -11.30 -18.75
CA LYS A 186 -26.29 -11.96 -20.03
C LYS A 186 -25.57 -13.28 -19.85
N VAL A 187 -26.08 -14.29 -20.52
CA VAL A 187 -25.61 -15.68 -20.47
C VAL A 187 -24.91 -16.02 -21.76
N LEU A 188 -23.66 -16.48 -21.71
CA LEU A 188 -23.03 -17.15 -22.84
C LEU A 188 -22.83 -18.62 -22.47
N ASP A 189 -23.82 -19.43 -22.83
CA ASP A 189 -23.75 -20.89 -22.77
C ASP A 189 -23.29 -21.44 -24.13
N LEU A 190 -22.15 -22.15 -24.11
CA LEU A 190 -21.53 -22.76 -25.28
C LEU A 190 -22.00 -24.21 -25.50
N ILE A 191 -22.69 -24.80 -24.51
CA ILE A 191 -23.27 -26.14 -24.59
C ILE A 191 -24.71 -26.01 -25.09
N ASN A 192 -25.53 -25.21 -24.39
CA ASN A 192 -26.92 -24.98 -24.75
C ASN A 192 -27.10 -23.61 -25.38
N MET A 193 -26.60 -23.45 -26.62
CA MET A 193 -26.63 -22.16 -27.32
C MET A 193 -28.05 -21.57 -27.46
N HIS A 194 -29.09 -22.40 -27.50
CA HIS A 194 -30.50 -21.94 -27.56
C HIS A 194 -30.99 -21.25 -26.28
N LEU A 195 -30.34 -21.50 -25.13
CA LEU A 195 -30.60 -20.82 -23.85
C LEU A 195 -29.66 -19.63 -23.62
N SER A 196 -28.69 -19.46 -24.51
CA SER A 196 -27.67 -18.42 -24.45
C SER A 196 -28.21 -17.11 -25.00
N HIS A 197 -27.61 -16.00 -24.59
CA HIS A 197 -27.86 -14.66 -25.12
C HIS A 197 -27.35 -14.49 -26.56
N CYS A 198 -26.70 -15.53 -27.12
CA CYS A 198 -26.06 -15.55 -28.45
C CYS A 198 -25.00 -14.45 -28.61
N TYR A 199 -23.76 -14.86 -28.88
CA TYR A 199 -22.65 -13.93 -29.07
C TYR A 199 -22.07 -14.10 -30.47
N ASN A 200 -22.05 -13.01 -31.24
CA ASN A 200 -21.38 -12.96 -32.53
C ASN A 200 -20.09 -12.13 -32.41
N PRO A 201 -18.90 -12.76 -32.40
CA PRO A 201 -17.63 -12.02 -32.33
C PRO A 201 -17.38 -11.16 -33.57
N PHE A 202 -17.93 -11.52 -34.74
CA PHE A 202 -17.75 -10.75 -35.98
C PHE A 202 -18.47 -9.40 -35.95
N ALA A 203 -19.51 -9.25 -35.12
CA ALA A 203 -20.21 -7.98 -34.95
C ALA A 203 -19.33 -6.89 -34.31
N TYR A 204 -18.19 -7.25 -33.73
CA TYR A 204 -17.29 -6.34 -33.04
C TYR A 204 -16.02 -6.02 -33.85
N LEU A 205 -15.85 -6.61 -35.03
CA LEU A 205 -14.76 -6.28 -35.95
C LEU A 205 -14.99 -4.92 -36.60
N LYS A 206 -14.08 -3.97 -36.39
CA LYS A 206 -14.16 -2.63 -37.01
C LYS A 206 -13.05 -2.37 -37.99
N ASP A 207 -11.86 -2.91 -37.74
CA ASP A 207 -10.70 -2.73 -38.61
C ASP A 207 -9.93 -4.04 -38.86
N ASP A 208 -9.00 -4.02 -39.82
CA ASP A 208 -8.16 -5.17 -40.15
C ASP A 208 -7.24 -5.59 -38.98
N LYS A 209 -7.04 -4.73 -37.98
CA LYS A 209 -6.25 -5.07 -36.78
C LYS A 209 -7.07 -5.99 -35.89
N ASP A 210 -8.36 -5.73 -35.71
CA ASP A 210 -9.27 -6.61 -34.96
C ASP A 210 -9.32 -8.02 -35.56
N VAL A 211 -9.27 -8.11 -36.90
CA VAL A 211 -9.22 -9.40 -37.63
C VAL A 211 -7.97 -10.20 -37.27
N LYS A 212 -6.82 -9.55 -37.06
CA LYS A 212 -5.57 -10.23 -36.65
C LYS A 212 -5.61 -10.74 -35.21
N TRP A 213 -6.39 -10.12 -34.33
CA TRP A 213 -6.55 -10.53 -32.93
C TRP A 213 -7.50 -11.72 -32.75
N LEU A 214 -8.44 -11.93 -33.67
CA LEU A 214 -9.45 -12.97 -33.55
C LEU A 214 -8.90 -14.42 -33.61
N PRO A 215 -7.94 -14.76 -34.48
CA PRO A 215 -7.26 -16.06 -34.47
C PRO A 215 -6.49 -16.30 -33.16
N PHE A 216 -5.82 -15.27 -32.63
CA PHE A 216 -5.09 -15.35 -31.38
C PHE A 216 -6.01 -15.69 -30.19
N GLN A 217 -7.21 -15.10 -30.14
CA GLN A 217 -8.22 -15.45 -29.13
C GLN A 217 -8.79 -16.87 -29.28
N ARG A 218 -8.74 -17.46 -30.47
CA ARG A 218 -9.12 -18.86 -30.73
C ARG A 218 -7.99 -19.86 -30.44
N GLY A 219 -6.87 -19.41 -29.88
CA GLY A 219 -5.70 -20.26 -29.65
C GLY A 219 -5.01 -20.72 -30.95
N GLN A 220 -5.30 -20.04 -32.08
CA GLN A 220 -4.58 -20.25 -33.33
C GLN A 220 -3.41 -19.28 -33.39
N ASP A 221 -2.31 -19.65 -32.74
CA ASP A 221 -1.03 -18.96 -32.86
C ASP A 221 -0.33 -19.40 -34.17
N PRO A 222 -0.07 -18.50 -35.13
CA PRO A 222 0.66 -18.84 -36.36
C PRO A 222 2.15 -19.14 -36.12
N SER A 223 2.70 -18.90 -34.93
CA SER A 223 4.09 -19.18 -34.56
C SER A 223 4.29 -20.49 -33.78
N GLY A 224 3.21 -21.18 -33.40
CA GLY A 224 3.25 -22.49 -32.76
C GLY A 224 3.79 -22.52 -31.32
N VAL A 225 3.92 -21.38 -30.64
CA VAL A 225 4.60 -21.28 -29.33
C VAL A 225 3.65 -21.53 -28.16
N TYR A 226 2.34 -21.36 -28.34
CA TYR A 226 1.35 -21.54 -27.26
C TYR A 226 0.20 -22.48 -27.65
N GLN A 227 0.49 -23.77 -27.75
CA GLN A 227 -0.55 -24.81 -27.71
C GLN A 227 -0.69 -25.33 -26.28
N GLN A 228 -1.66 -24.81 -25.51
CA GLN A 228 -2.27 -25.61 -24.45
C GLN A 228 -3.66 -25.11 -24.00
N THR A 229 -4.63 -26.01 -24.21
CA THR A 229 -5.87 -26.26 -23.46
C THR A 229 -6.92 -25.16 -23.35
N ALA A 230 -7.96 -25.30 -24.17
CA ALA A 230 -9.33 -24.86 -23.83
C ALA A 230 -10.36 -25.88 -24.35
N ALA A 231 -10.35 -27.08 -23.76
CA ALA A 231 -11.46 -28.01 -23.82
C ALA A 231 -12.02 -28.15 -22.41
N ASP A 232 -12.82 -27.17 -22.00
CA ASP A 232 -13.82 -27.27 -20.94
C ASP A 232 -14.77 -26.08 -21.13
N ALA A 233 -16.00 -26.36 -21.53
CA ALA A 233 -17.01 -25.35 -21.86
C ALA A 233 -17.36 -24.51 -20.64
N ALA A 234 -16.73 -23.34 -20.50
CA ALA A 234 -17.06 -22.37 -19.47
C ALA A 234 -18.26 -21.53 -19.91
N THR A 235 -19.40 -21.73 -19.25
CA THR A 235 -20.52 -20.78 -19.36
C THR A 235 -20.05 -19.45 -18.78
N THR A 236 -19.98 -18.42 -19.61
CA THR A 236 -19.54 -17.08 -19.20
C THR A 236 -20.76 -16.20 -19.02
N PHE A 237 -20.94 -15.60 -17.86
CA PHE A 237 -22.02 -14.65 -17.64
C PHE A 237 -21.48 -13.25 -17.40
N GLN A 238 -22.00 -12.29 -18.16
CA GLN A 238 -21.68 -10.88 -18.00
C GLN A 238 -22.84 -10.21 -17.25
N LEU A 239 -22.50 -9.56 -16.15
CA LEU A 239 -23.40 -8.84 -15.26
C LEU A 239 -23.06 -7.36 -15.37
N ARG A 240 -23.96 -6.57 -15.95
CA ARG A 240 -23.75 -5.14 -16.19
C ARG A 240 -24.59 -4.31 -15.23
N LEU A 241 -23.93 -3.38 -14.52
CA LEU A 241 -24.59 -2.28 -13.83
C LEU A 241 -24.85 -1.15 -14.84
N ASN A 242 -26.08 -0.62 -14.89
CA ASN A 242 -26.46 0.52 -15.72
C ASN A 242 -25.91 1.87 -15.22
N ARG A 243 -24.82 1.90 -14.43
CA ARG A 243 -24.31 3.14 -13.83
C ARG A 243 -22.87 3.39 -14.29
N TRP A 244 -22.76 4.13 -15.39
CA TRP A 244 -21.57 4.90 -15.70
C TRP A 244 -21.76 6.29 -15.07
N GLU A 245 -21.17 6.50 -13.91
CA GLU A 245 -20.79 7.84 -13.44
C GLU A 245 -19.27 7.89 -13.38
#